data_AF-A0A1Y1XNV3-F1
#
_entry.id   AF-A0A1Y1XNV3-F1
#
_cell.length_a   1.000
_cell.length_b   1.000
_cell.length_c   1.000
_cell.angle_alpha   90.00
_cell.angle_beta   90.00
_cell.angle_gamma   90.00
#
_symmetry.space_group_name_H-M   'P 1'
#
loop_
_entity.id
_entity.type
_entity.pdbx_description
1 polymer ?
#
loop_
_entity_poly.entity_id
_entity_poly.type
_entity_poly.pdbx_seq_one_letter_code
_entity_poly.pdbx_strand_id
1 'polypeptide(L)'
;MTRLEVINWFKKKLNRNPEANDFYTAAKDLYQLGSYSRSLLCLKEYVTISNNAAPGHHLMGYCYLNLGETENALLEFKNSIEYGYSEDWQLIVELTIELDEQKRKY
;
A
#
# COMPACT_ATOMS: atom_id res chain seq x y z
N MET A 1 4.49 -3.70 -15.41
CA MET A 1 3.43 -2.70 -15.59
C MET A 1 3.91 -1.43 -14.92
N THR A 2 4.15 -0.38 -15.70
CA THR A 2 4.59 0.95 -15.26
C THR A 2 3.39 1.80 -14.89
N ARG A 3 3.61 2.90 -14.15
CA ARG A 3 2.59 3.90 -13.79
C ARG A 3 1.70 4.31 -14.96
N LEU A 4 2.30 4.62 -16.11
CA LEU A 4 1.57 5.06 -17.31
C LEU A 4 0.66 3.95 -17.87
N GLU A 5 1.11 2.70 -17.82
CA GLU A 5 0.32 1.56 -18.26
C GLU A 5 -0.91 1.35 -17.37
N VAL A 6 -0.78 1.53 -16.05
CA VAL A 6 -1.90 1.46 -15.11
C VAL A 6 -2.94 2.54 -15.47
N ILE A 7 -2.52 3.81 -15.56
CA ILE A 7 -3.42 4.92 -15.89
C ILE A 7 -4.11 4.70 -17.25
N ASN A 8 -3.38 4.26 -18.26
CA ASN A 8 -3.94 4.01 -19.59
C ASN A 8 -4.94 2.85 -19.59
N TRP A 9 -4.66 1.78 -18.85
CA TRP A 9 -5.61 0.67 -18.68
C TRP A 9 -6.91 1.14 -18.04
N PHE A 10 -6.84 1.95 -16.99
CA PHE A 10 -8.02 2.53 -16.34
C PHE A 10 -8.80 3.44 -17.28
N LYS A 11 -8.12 4.34 -18.01
CA LYS A 11 -8.78 5.21 -19.00
C LYS A 11 -9.56 4.42 -20.03
N LYS A 12 -8.98 3.34 -20.55
CA LYS A 12 -9.65 2.45 -21.51
C LYS A 12 -10.83 1.69 -20.89
N LYS A 13 -10.69 1.21 -19.65
CA LYS A 13 -11.71 0.41 -18.96
C LYS A 13 -12.92 1.24 -18.50
N LEU A 14 -12.66 2.43 -17.96
CA LEU A 14 -13.68 3.30 -17.37
C LEU A 14 -14.27 4.30 -18.37
N ASN A 15 -13.63 4.48 -19.53
CA ASN A 15 -13.99 5.52 -20.52
C ASN A 15 -14.05 6.94 -19.93
N ARG A 16 -13.22 7.20 -18.91
CA ARG A 16 -13.02 8.50 -18.24
C ARG A 16 -11.65 8.53 -17.57
N ASN A 17 -11.24 9.69 -17.06
CA ASN A 17 -10.07 9.77 -16.19
C ASN A 17 -10.35 9.02 -14.88
N PRO A 18 -9.44 8.14 -14.43
CA PRO A 18 -9.57 7.47 -13.14
C PRO A 18 -9.37 8.46 -11.98
N GLU A 19 -10.12 8.23 -10.93
CA GLU A 19 -10.07 8.96 -9.67
C GLU A 19 -9.40 8.11 -8.59
N ALA A 20 -9.08 8.72 -7.45
CA ALA A 20 -8.44 8.03 -6.33
C ALA A 20 -9.16 6.71 -5.99
N ASN A 21 -10.48 6.76 -5.83
CA ASN A 21 -11.27 5.59 -5.46
C ASN A 21 -11.17 4.44 -6.48
N ASP A 22 -11.02 4.72 -7.77
CA ASP A 22 -10.87 3.67 -8.79
C ASP A 22 -9.58 2.87 -8.57
N PHE A 23 -8.49 3.56 -8.25
CA PHE A 23 -7.21 2.93 -7.93
C PHE A 23 -7.27 2.15 -6.63
N TYR A 24 -7.92 2.70 -5.60
CA TYR A 24 -8.06 2.03 -4.30
C TYR A 24 -8.91 0.76 -4.40
N THR A 25 -10.04 0.80 -5.10
CA THR A 25 -10.89 -0.38 -5.31
C THR A 25 -10.12 -1.47 -6.05
N ALA A 26 -9.44 -1.14 -7.14
CA ALA A 26 -8.65 -2.12 -7.87
C ALA A 26 -7.48 -2.67 -7.05
N ALA A 27 -6.84 -1.84 -6.21
CA ALA A 27 -5.80 -2.29 -5.30
C ALA A 27 -6.35 -3.32 -4.31
N LYS A 28 -7.51 -3.08 -3.71
CA LYS A 28 -8.16 -4.03 -2.80
C LYS A 28 -8.48 -5.36 -3.50
N ASP A 29 -9.03 -5.31 -4.71
CA ASP A 29 -9.30 -6.52 -5.49
C ASP A 29 -8.01 -7.29 -5.79
N LEU A 30 -6.95 -6.59 -6.20
CA LEU A 30 -5.65 -7.20 -6.48
C LEU A 30 -5.01 -7.78 -5.22
N TYR A 31 -5.15 -7.13 -4.07
CA TYR A 31 -4.70 -7.64 -2.78
C TYR A 31 -5.42 -8.95 -2.42
N GLN A 32 -6.75 -8.99 -2.56
CA GLN A 32 -7.55 -10.19 -2.31
C GLN A 32 -7.17 -11.35 -3.25
N LEU A 33 -6.74 -11.04 -4.47
CA LEU A 33 -6.22 -12.00 -5.44
C LEU A 33 -4.75 -12.41 -5.19
N GLY A 34 -4.12 -11.93 -4.10
CA GLY A 34 -2.70 -12.19 -3.80
C GLY A 34 -1.72 -11.49 -4.74
N SER A 35 -2.19 -10.58 -5.60
CA SER A 35 -1.38 -9.84 -6.57
C SER A 35 -0.78 -8.59 -5.94
N TYR A 36 -0.01 -8.75 -4.87
CA TYR A 36 0.49 -7.66 -4.01
C TYR A 36 1.31 -6.61 -4.78
N SER A 37 2.20 -7.05 -5.68
CA SER A 37 3.01 -6.12 -6.49
C SER A 37 2.18 -5.24 -7.43
N ARG A 38 1.07 -5.77 -7.98
CA ARG A 38 0.13 -4.99 -8.79
C ARG A 38 -0.76 -4.10 -7.94
N SER A 39 -1.15 -4.58 -6.75
CA SER A 39 -1.86 -3.76 -5.75
C SER A 39 -1.03 -2.53 -5.38
N LEU A 40 0.27 -2.70 -5.10
CA LEU A 40 1.19 -1.59 -4.80
C LEU A 40 1.25 -0.55 -5.94
N LEU A 41 1.21 -0.96 -7.20
CA LEU A 41 1.17 -0.01 -8.32
C LEU A 41 -0.09 0.86 -8.31
N CYS A 42 -1.24 0.26 -7.99
CA CYS A 42 -2.50 1.00 -7.89
C CYS A 42 -2.52 1.90 -6.63
N LEU A 43 -2.00 1.40 -5.50
CA LEU A 43 -1.92 2.16 -4.25
C LEU A 43 -0.99 3.38 -4.38
N LYS A 44 0.12 3.25 -5.10
CA LYS A 44 1.01 4.39 -5.40
C LYS A 44 0.28 5.51 -6.15
N GLU A 45 -0.59 5.17 -7.10
CA GLU A 45 -1.41 6.18 -7.77
C GLU A 45 -2.47 6.75 -6.83
N TYR A 46 -3.12 5.90 -6.01
CA TYR A 46 -4.10 6.35 -5.03
C TYR A 46 -3.52 7.41 -4.09
N VAL A 47 -2.40 7.12 -3.41
CA VAL A 47 -1.79 8.06 -2.45
C VAL A 47 -1.27 9.33 -3.13
N THR A 48 -0.93 9.27 -4.43
CA THR A 48 -0.47 10.44 -5.20
C THR A 48 -1.60 11.43 -5.46
N ILE A 49 -2.85 10.98 -5.59
CA ILE A 49 -3.98 11.83 -5.99
C ILE A 49 -5.08 11.96 -4.93
N SER A 50 -5.06 11.13 -3.87
CA SER A 50 -6.04 11.17 -2.79
C SER A 50 -5.74 12.31 -1.82
N ASN A 51 -6.78 13.00 -1.34
CA ASN A 51 -6.67 13.91 -0.19
C ASN A 51 -6.54 13.18 1.16
N ASN A 52 -6.84 11.88 1.19
CA ASN A 52 -6.68 11.02 2.36
C ASN A 52 -5.88 9.77 1.96
N ALA A 53 -4.58 9.80 2.19
CA ALA A 53 -3.67 8.72 1.82
C ALA A 53 -3.61 7.59 2.86
N ALA A 54 -4.19 7.77 4.06
CA ALA A 54 -4.05 6.84 5.17
C ALA A 54 -4.47 5.39 4.82
N PRO A 55 -5.65 5.14 4.22
CA PRO A 55 -6.06 3.80 3.83
C PRO A 55 -5.14 3.17 2.76
N GLY A 56 -4.49 4.01 1.97
CA GLY A 56 -3.54 3.60 0.94
C GLY A 56 -2.27 3.05 1.56
N HIS A 57 -1.65 3.85 2.44
CA HIS A 57 -0.46 3.46 3.18
C HIS A 57 -0.70 2.21 4.04
N HIS A 58 -1.84 2.12 4.74
CA HIS A 58 -2.26 0.91 5.45
C HIS A 58 -2.22 -0.34 4.57
N LEU A 59 -2.89 -0.30 3.40
CA LEU A 59 -2.93 -1.46 2.51
C LEU A 59 -1.57 -1.75 1.86
N MET A 60 -0.74 -0.72 1.63
CA MET A 60 0.64 -0.91 1.15
C MET A 60 1.49 -1.65 2.18
N GLY A 61 1.32 -1.34 3.47
CA GLY A 61 1.97 -2.06 4.58
C GLY A 61 1.69 -3.56 4.52
N TYR A 62 0.42 -3.95 4.40
CA TYR A 62 0.05 -5.35 4.22
C TYR A 62 0.59 -5.97 2.93
N CYS A 63 0.59 -5.24 1.82
CA CYS A 63 1.18 -5.74 0.58
C CYS A 63 2.66 -6.08 0.77
N TYR A 64 3.44 -5.20 1.42
CA TYR A 64 4.86 -5.44 1.69
C TYR A 64 5.07 -6.59 2.67
N LEU A 65 4.24 -6.76 3.70
CA LEU A 65 4.30 -7.93 4.59
C LEU A 65 4.13 -9.25 3.82
N ASN A 66 3.14 -9.31 2.93
CA ASN A 66 2.91 -10.51 2.13
C ASN A 66 4.02 -10.76 1.09
N LEU A 67 4.79 -9.73 0.74
CA LEU A 67 5.99 -9.85 -0.11
C LEU A 67 7.26 -10.18 0.70
N GLY A 68 7.19 -10.22 2.03
CA GLY A 68 8.35 -10.44 2.91
C GLY A 68 9.23 -9.20 3.10
N GLU A 69 8.76 -8.01 2.70
CA GLU A 69 9.48 -6.75 2.80
C GLU A 69 9.10 -6.00 4.08
N THR A 70 9.51 -6.53 5.24
CA THR A 70 9.11 -6.02 6.57
C THR A 70 9.53 -4.57 6.83
N GLU A 71 10.70 -4.14 6.35
CA GLU A 71 11.15 -2.73 6.50
C GLU A 71 10.24 -1.76 5.75
N ASN A 72 9.86 -2.10 4.51
CA ASN A 72 8.95 -1.29 3.70
C ASN A 72 7.54 -1.30 4.32
N ALA A 73 7.09 -2.44 4.84
CA ALA A 73 5.82 -2.52 5.54
C ALA A 73 5.76 -1.57 6.75
N LEU A 74 6.81 -1.58 7.58
CA LEU A 74 6.93 -0.70 8.75
C LEU A 74 6.86 0.78 8.34
N LEU A 75 7.53 1.16 7.25
CA LEU A 75 7.50 2.52 6.74
C LEU A 75 6.07 2.95 6.34
N GLU A 76 5.35 2.09 5.64
CA GLU A 76 3.99 2.42 5.20
C GLU A 76 3.00 2.49 6.37
N PHE A 77 3.11 1.62 7.39
CA PHE A 77 2.28 1.75 8.59
C PHE A 77 2.56 3.04 9.38
N LYS A 78 3.82 3.50 9.41
CA LYS A 78 4.14 4.83 9.97
C LYS A 78 3.47 5.96 9.20
N ASN A 79 3.56 5.93 7.86
CA ASN A 79 2.87 6.91 7.02
C ASN A 79 1.35 6.88 7.26
N SER A 80 0.77 5.68 7.38
CA SER A 80 -0.66 5.50 7.64
C SER A 80 -1.14 6.23 8.91
N ILE A 81 -0.39 6.12 10.01
CA ILE A 81 -0.67 6.86 11.25
C ILE A 81 -0.51 8.37 11.06
N GLU A 82 0.53 8.82 10.35
CA GLU A 82 0.77 10.24 10.08
C GLU A 82 -0.41 10.88 9.34
N TYR A 83 -1.04 10.14 8.42
CA TYR A 83 -2.25 10.55 7.71
C TYR A 83 -3.56 10.34 8.50
N GLY A 84 -3.50 9.89 9.76
CA GLY A 84 -4.63 9.82 10.68
C GLY A 84 -5.22 8.44 10.93
N TYR A 85 -4.58 7.36 10.46
CA TYR A 85 -5.02 5.99 10.74
C TYR A 85 -4.38 5.45 12.01
N SER A 86 -4.95 5.77 13.18
CA SER A 86 -4.34 5.46 14.47
C SER A 86 -4.31 3.97 14.82
N GLU A 87 -5.05 3.11 14.11
CA GLU A 87 -5.16 1.67 14.40
C GLU A 87 -3.88 0.88 14.11
N ASP A 88 -2.98 1.41 13.28
CA ASP A 88 -1.76 0.70 12.83
C ASP A 88 -0.62 0.70 13.87
N TRP A 89 -0.80 1.37 15.02
CA TRP A 89 0.25 1.51 16.04
C TRP A 89 0.78 0.15 16.53
N GLN A 90 -0.11 -0.83 16.65
CA GLN A 90 0.26 -2.17 17.11
C GLN A 90 1.20 -2.85 16.10
N LEU A 91 0.90 -2.74 14.80
CA LEU A 91 1.74 -3.31 13.73
C LEU A 91 3.13 -2.69 13.72
N ILE A 92 3.24 -1.38 13.97
CA ILE A 92 4.54 -0.70 14.05
C ILE A 92 5.38 -1.27 15.20
N VAL A 93 4.77 -1.48 16.37
CA VAL A 93 5.48 -2.05 17.54
C VAL A 93 5.95 -3.47 17.22
N GLU A 94 5.07 -4.32 16.72
CA GLU A 94 5.37 -5.72 16.38
C GLU A 94 6.53 -5.81 15.38
N LEU A 95 6.45 -5.07 14.26
CA LEU A 95 7.49 -5.08 13.23
C LEU A 95 8.81 -4.48 13.70
N THR A 96 8.77 -3.49 14.59
CA THR A 96 10.00 -2.91 15.16
C THR A 96 10.73 -3.94 16.03
N ILE A 97 10.00 -4.69 16.86
CA ILE A 97 10.57 -5.76 17.69
C ILE A 97 11.15 -6.85 16.79
N GLU A 98 10.40 -7.30 15.78
CA GLU A 98 10.86 -8.33 14.85
C GLU A 98 12.18 -7.95 14.17
N LEU A 99 12.28 -6.72 13.64
CA LEU A 99 13.49 -6.25 12.98
C LEU A 99 14.69 -6.13 13.95
N ASP A 100 14.46 -5.71 15.18
CA ASP A 100 15.50 -5.65 16.20
C ASP A 100 16.00 -7.06 16.59
N GLU A 101 15.10 -8.04 16.71
CA GLU A 101 15.47 -9.43 16.94
C GLU A 101 16.26 -10.03 15.78
N GLN A 102 15.86 -9.73 14.54
CA GLN A 102 16.60 -10.15 13.36
C GLN A 102 18.02 -9.57 13.33
N LYS A 103 18.18 -8.28 13.65
CA LYS A 103 19.49 -7.62 13.72
C LYS A 103 20.40 -8.21 14.80
N ARG A 104 19.85 -8.64 15.94
CA ARG A 104 20.63 -9.26 17.03
C ARG A 104 21.11 -10.68 16.73
N LYS A 105 20.54 -11.33 15.70
CA LYS A 105 20.91 -12.70 15.30
C LYS A 105 22.10 -12.76 14.32
N TYR A 106 22.60 -11.60 13.86
CA TYR A 106 23.77 -11.46 12.99
C TYR A 106 24.86 -10.64 13.68
#